data_AF-A0A1D2I3L0-F1
#
_entry.id   AF-A0A1D2I3L0-F1
#
_cell.length_a   1.000
_cell.length_b   1.000
_cell.length_c   1.000
_cell.angle_alpha   90.00
_cell.angle_beta   90.00
_cell.angle_gamma   90.00
#
_symmetry.space_group_name_H-M   'P 1'
#
loop_
_entity.id
_entity.type
_entity.pdbx_description
1 polymer ?
#
loop_
_entity_poly.entity_id
_entity_poly.type
_entity_poly.pdbx_seq_one_letter_code
_entity_poly.pdbx_strand_id
1 'polypeptide(L)'
;MPDLLGRDFTAGAPNTKYVGDITCLPVGDGEFLYPATVLDCFSRRLVGWSIADHMRTSLVADALRAAARVRGSLVGAVFHSDHGAQLRFNQSSQRRLVGSTVAAR
;
A
#
# COMPACT_ATOMS: atom_id res chain seq x y z
N MET A 1 -13.68 3.10 9.43
CA MET A 1 -12.29 3.10 9.92
C MET A 1 -11.91 4.53 10.31
N PRO A 2 -11.17 4.76 11.42
CA PRO A 2 -10.71 6.11 11.77
C PRO A 2 -9.70 6.63 10.72
N ASP A 3 -9.78 7.93 10.40
CA ASP A 3 -8.82 8.63 9.53
C ASP A 3 -7.58 9.01 10.36
N LEU A 4 -6.55 8.18 10.28
CA LEU A 4 -5.25 8.37 10.94
C LEU A 4 -4.41 9.46 10.26
N LEU A 5 -4.71 9.81 9.02
CA LEU A 5 -3.99 10.81 8.24
C LEU A 5 -4.69 12.18 8.23
N GLY A 6 -5.98 12.25 8.55
CA GLY A 6 -6.77 13.47 8.44
C GLY A 6 -6.85 14.01 7.01
N ARG A 7 -6.77 13.12 6.01
CA ARG A 7 -6.52 13.43 4.58
C ARG A 7 -5.26 14.25 4.30
N ASP A 8 -4.36 14.39 5.27
CA ASP A 8 -3.05 15.00 5.08
C ASP A 8 -2.01 13.93 4.74
N PHE A 9 -1.68 13.85 3.46
CA PHE A 9 -0.64 12.98 2.93
C PHE A 9 0.74 13.63 2.95
N THR A 10 0.90 14.83 3.52
CA THR A 10 2.20 15.46 3.71
C THR A 10 2.96 14.75 4.82
N ALA A 11 4.25 14.48 4.60
CA ALA A 11 5.12 13.89 5.59
C ALA A 11 6.32 14.80 5.83
N GLY A 12 6.78 14.91 7.08
CA GLY A 12 7.96 15.71 7.44
C GLY A 12 9.29 14.96 7.32
N ALA A 13 9.25 13.63 7.19
CA ALA A 13 10.42 12.77 7.03
C ALA A 13 10.05 11.49 6.27
N PRO A 14 11.02 10.82 5.60
CA PRO A 14 10.81 9.49 5.03
C PRO A 14 10.34 8.51 6.10
N ASN A 15 9.67 7.42 5.69
CA ASN A 15 9.29 6.33 6.59
C ASN A 15 8.30 6.68 7.71
N THR A 16 7.39 7.62 7.44
CA THR A 16 6.35 8.05 8.39
C THR A 16 4.93 7.84 7.85
N LYS A 17 4.68 8.21 6.59
CA LYS A 17 3.41 8.03 5.89
C LYS A 17 3.63 7.40 4.52
N TYR A 18 2.79 6.43 4.21
CA TYR A 18 2.80 5.69 2.96
C TYR A 18 1.40 5.65 2.36
N VAL A 19 1.34 5.67 1.03
CA VAL A 19 0.12 5.38 0.26
C VAL A 19 0.36 4.18 -0.65
N GLY A 20 -0.69 3.43 -0.94
CA GLY A 20 -0.64 2.32 -1.87
C GLY A 20 -2.03 1.96 -2.40
N ASP A 21 -2.03 1.23 -3.51
CA ASP A 21 -3.23 0.69 -4.14
C ASP A 21 -2.88 -0.59 -4.91
N ILE A 22 -3.91 -1.40 -5.20
CA ILE A 22 -3.86 -2.46 -6.21
C ILE A 22 -4.72 -2.03 -7.39
N THR A 23 -4.09 -1.83 -8.55
CA THR A 23 -4.80 -1.51 -9.78
C THR A 23 -4.85 -2.70 -10.74
N CYS A 24 -5.79 -2.67 -11.68
CA CYS A 24 -5.94 -3.67 -12.74
C CYS A 24 -5.23 -3.15 -14.00
N LEU A 25 -4.23 -3.89 -14.48
CA LEU A 25 -3.46 -3.56 -15.68
C LEU A 25 -3.75 -4.59 -16.78
N PRO A 26 -4.45 -4.22 -17.87
CA PRO A 26 -4.62 -5.10 -19.01
C PRO A 26 -3.28 -5.28 -19.73
N VAL A 27 -2.89 -6.53 -20.03
CA VAL A 27 -1.60 -6.85 -20.65
C VAL A 27 -1.69 -7.46 -22.05
N GLY A 28 -2.90 -7.53 -22.62
CA GLY A 28 -3.17 -8.10 -23.94
C GLY A 28 -3.95 -9.41 -23.82
N ASP A 29 -4.55 -9.88 -24.92
CA ASP A 29 -5.20 -11.19 -25.03
C ASP A 29 -6.25 -11.53 -23.94
N GLY A 30 -6.88 -10.50 -23.36
CA GLY A 30 -7.85 -10.67 -22.28
C GLY A 30 -7.22 -10.97 -20.91
N GLU A 31 -5.90 -10.91 -20.80
CA GLU A 31 -5.15 -11.09 -19.57
C GLU A 31 -4.98 -9.78 -18.79
N PHE A 32 -4.88 -9.93 -17.47
CA PHE A 32 -4.70 -8.84 -16.53
C PHE A 32 -3.58 -9.15 -15.55
N LEU A 33 -2.79 -8.12 -15.23
CA LEU A 33 -1.89 -8.11 -14.10
C LEU A 33 -2.38 -7.12 -13.05
N TYR A 34 -2.04 -7.40 -11.81
CA TYR A 34 -2.45 -6.62 -10.65
C TYR A 34 -1.21 -6.15 -9.91
N PRO A 35 -0.65 -4.97 -10.23
CA PRO A 35 0.41 -4.38 -9.44
C PRO A 35 -0.14 -3.80 -8.12
N ALA A 36 0.51 -4.14 -7.02
CA ALA A 36 0.39 -3.48 -5.73
C ALA A 36 1.60 -2.57 -5.49
N THR A 37 1.37 -1.38 -4.93
CA THR A 37 2.42 -0.37 -4.75
C THR A 37 2.46 0.19 -3.33
N VAL A 38 3.65 0.64 -2.90
CA VAL A 38 3.87 1.37 -1.64
C VAL A 38 4.76 2.58 -1.94
N LEU A 39 4.16 3.76 -1.91
CA LEU A 39 4.80 5.05 -2.15
C LEU A 39 5.05 5.77 -0.82
N ASP A 40 6.28 6.23 -0.62
CA ASP A 40 6.66 7.08 0.50
C ASP A 40 6.18 8.53 0.27
N CYS A 41 5.34 9.06 1.17
CA CYS A 41 4.74 10.37 0.98
C CYS A 41 5.73 11.54 1.05
N PHE A 42 6.85 11.38 1.77
CA PHE A 42 7.88 12.43 1.88
C PHE A 42 8.74 12.46 0.62
N SER A 43 9.33 11.32 0.28
CA SER A 43 10.34 11.21 -0.78
C SER A 43 9.76 10.98 -2.17
N ARG A 44 8.46 10.70 -2.28
CA ARG A 44 7.76 10.30 -3.52
C ARG A 44 8.35 9.05 -4.19
N ARG A 45 9.15 8.28 -3.45
CA ARG A 45 9.76 7.05 -3.96
C ARG A 45 8.80 5.88 -3.83
N LEU A 46 8.70 5.08 -4.88
CA LEU A 46 8.10 3.74 -4.83
C LEU A 46 9.08 2.83 -4.09
N VAL A 47 8.80 2.54 -2.82
CA VAL A 47 9.72 1.79 -1.95
C VAL A 47 9.40 0.30 -1.90
N GLY A 48 8.21 -0.11 -2.32
CA GLY A 48 7.82 -1.50 -2.42
C GLY A 48 6.73 -1.71 -3.45
N TRP A 49 6.75 -2.87 -4.09
CA TRP A 49 5.75 -3.28 -5.05
C TRP A 49 5.69 -4.81 -5.14
N SER A 50 4.58 -5.31 -5.68
CA SER A 50 4.39 -6.72 -6.05
C SER A 50 3.45 -6.77 -7.25
N ILE A 51 3.52 -7.82 -8.08
CA ILE A 51 2.64 -8.01 -9.23
C ILE A 51 2.27 -9.49 -9.36
N ALA A 52 1.02 -9.75 -9.75
CA ALA A 52 0.52 -11.09 -10.00
C ALA A 52 -0.62 -11.04 -11.03
N ASP A 53 -1.00 -12.19 -11.55
CA ASP A 53 -2.17 -12.41 -12.42
C ASP A 53 -3.51 -12.49 -11.65
N HIS A 54 -3.47 -12.29 -10.33
CA HIS A 54 -4.64 -12.34 -9.47
C HIS A 54 -4.75 -11.10 -8.57
N MET A 55 -5.98 -10.72 -8.25
CA MET A 55 -6.29 -9.64 -7.33
C MET A 55 -6.46 -10.18 -5.89
N ARG A 56 -5.40 -10.19 -5.08
CA ARG A 56 -5.42 -10.70 -3.69
C ARG A 56 -4.75 -9.72 -2.72
N THR A 57 -5.23 -9.70 -1.49
CA THR A 57 -4.63 -8.90 -0.39
C THR A 57 -3.19 -9.29 -0.07
N SER A 58 -2.76 -10.51 -0.44
CA SER A 58 -1.38 -10.96 -0.30
C SER A 58 -0.38 -10.09 -1.08
N LEU A 59 -0.80 -9.50 -2.21
CA LEU A 59 0.07 -8.59 -2.96
C LEU A 59 0.44 -7.33 -2.18
N VAL A 60 -0.51 -6.75 -1.43
CA VAL A 60 -0.22 -5.60 -0.56
C VAL A 60 0.78 -6.00 0.52
N ALA A 61 0.60 -7.19 1.10
CA ALA A 61 1.55 -7.70 2.09
C ALA A 61 2.95 -7.88 1.50
N ASP A 62 3.07 -8.38 0.27
CA ASP A 62 4.36 -8.54 -0.41
C ASP A 62 5.01 -7.20 -0.76
N ALA A 63 4.22 -6.24 -1.22
CA ALA A 63 4.69 -4.87 -1.48
C ALA A 63 5.18 -4.20 -0.18
N LEU A 64 4.48 -4.38 0.94
CA LEU A 64 4.91 -3.87 2.26
C LEU A 64 6.18 -4.58 2.76
N ARG A 65 6.34 -5.88 2.53
CA ARG A 65 7.59 -6.60 2.82
C ARG A 65 8.74 -6.07 1.99
N ALA A 66 8.53 -5.76 0.71
CA ALA A 66 9.52 -5.12 -0.15
C ALA A 66 9.92 -3.73 0.37
N ALA A 67 8.93 -2.92 0.74
CA ALA A 67 9.17 -1.61 1.36
C ALA A 67 9.97 -1.70 2.67
N ALA A 68 9.65 -2.68 3.52
CA ALA A 68 10.39 -2.92 4.75
C ALA A 68 11.86 -3.28 4.50
N ARG A 69 12.17 -4.08 3.46
CA ARG A 69 13.56 -4.36 3.08
C ARG A 69 14.31 -3.10 2.64
N VAL A 70 13.67 -2.21 1.89
CA VAL A 70 14.27 -0.94 1.44
C VAL A 70 14.50 0.04 2.60
N ARG A 71 13.61 0.04 3.60
CA ARG A 71 13.64 0.99 4.73
C ARG A 71 14.26 0.43 6.02
N GLY A 72 14.59 -0.86 6.04
CA GLY A 72 14.97 -1.62 7.24
C GLY A 72 13.79 -1.97 8.15
N SER A 73 12.85 -1.04 8.36
CA SER A 73 11.63 -1.26 9.13
C SER A 73 10.55 -0.26 8.74
N LEU A 74 9.28 -0.66 8.82
CA LEU A 74 8.12 0.23 8.66
C LEU A 74 7.36 0.45 9.98
N VAL A 75 7.89 -0.05 11.11
CA VAL A 75 7.22 0.03 12.42
C VAL A 75 6.88 1.48 12.75
N GLY A 76 5.63 1.71 13.14
CA GLY A 76 5.15 3.03 13.56
C GLY A 76 4.69 3.93 12.42
N ALA A 77 5.02 3.61 11.16
CA ALA A 77 4.51 4.32 10.00
C ALA A 77 3.00 4.06 9.80
N VAL A 78 2.33 4.99 9.14
CA VAL A 78 0.94 4.85 8.71
C VAL A 78 0.90 4.51 7.23
N PHE A 79 0.22 3.42 6.89
CA PHE A 79 -0.08 3.05 5.52
C PHE A 79 -1.55 3.31 5.22
N HIS A 80 -1.80 4.04 4.15
CA HIS A 80 -3.11 4.28 3.58
C HIS A 80 -3.24 3.48 2.29
N SER A 81 -4.20 2.55 2.27
CA SER A 81 -4.61 1.89 1.04
C SER A 81 -5.89 2.54 0.55
N ASP A 82 -5.84 3.11 -0.64
CA ASP A 82 -7.09 3.21 -1.40
C ASP A 82 -7.42 1.77 -1.80
N HIS A 83 -8.60 1.29 -1.43
CA HIS A 83 -9.09 0.09 -2.09
C HIS A 83 -9.66 0.59 -3.41
N GLY A 84 -8.96 0.33 -4.52
CA GLY A 84 -9.62 0.28 -5.83
C GLY A 84 -10.94 -0.53 -5.71
N ALA A 85 -11.89 -0.33 -6.64
CA ALA A 85 -13.28 -0.81 -6.60
C ALA A 85 -13.54 -2.35 -6.49
N GLN A 86 -12.59 -3.11 -5.96
CA GLN A 86 -12.54 -4.55 -5.71
C GLN A 86 -13.57 -5.02 -4.67
N LEU A 87 -14.13 -4.10 -3.90
CA LEU A 87 -15.34 -4.30 -3.12
C LEU A 87 -16.34 -3.29 -3.67
N ARG A 88 -17.63 -3.63 -3.76
CA ARG A 88 -18.74 -2.73 -4.14
C ARG A 88 -18.94 -1.53 -3.17
N PHE A 89 -17.89 -1.14 -2.47
CA PHE A 89 -17.77 -0.08 -1.49
C PHE A 89 -16.47 0.69 -1.78
N ASN A 90 -16.60 1.93 -2.25
CA ASN A 90 -15.52 2.89 -2.39
C ASN A 90 -14.99 3.29 -0.99
N GLN A 91 -14.16 2.45 -0.36
CA GLN A 91 -13.66 2.66 0.99
C GLN A 91 -12.15 2.52 1.06
N SER A 92 -11.44 3.60 1.33
CA SER A 92 -10.04 3.58 1.72
C SER A 92 -9.86 3.03 3.14
N SER A 93 -8.70 2.46 3.43
CA SER A 93 -8.34 1.96 4.75
C SER A 93 -6.98 2.49 5.20
N GLN A 94 -6.83 2.68 6.50
CA GLN A 94 -5.62 3.23 7.10
C GLN A 94 -5.19 2.38 8.27
N ARG A 95 -3.87 2.15 8.39
CA ARG A 95 -3.35 1.35 9.48
C ARG A 95 -1.93 1.72 9.86
N ARG A 96 -1.67 1.67 11.15
CA ARG A 96 -0.30 1.71 11.68
C ARG A 96 0.35 0.34 11.47
N LEU A 97 1.58 0.35 10.97
CA LEU A 97 2.34 -0.87 10.70
C LEU A 97 3.08 -1.32 11.97
N VAL A 98 3.00 -2.61 12.27
CA VAL A 98 3.74 -3.29 13.34
C VAL A 98 4.68 -4.27 12.65
N GLY A 99 5.75 -3.75 12.06
CA GLY A 99 6.69 -4.50 11.22
C GLY A 99 6.38 -4.36 9.72
N SER A 100 6.58 -5.44 8.95
CA SER A 100 6.21 -5.52 7.53
C SER A 100 4.76 -5.97 7.31
N THR A 101 3.93 -5.89 8.33
CA THR A 101 2.56 -6.41 8.32
C THR A 101 1.62 -5.35 8.86
N VAL A 102 0.44 -5.29 8.25
CA VAL A 102 -0.65 -4.47 8.71
C VAL A 102 -1.15 -5.11 10.04
N ALA A 103 -1.28 -4.37 11.14
CA ALA A 103 -1.55 -4.94 12.49
C ALA A 103 -3.03 -5.25 12.76
N ALA A 104 -3.47 -6.53 12.73
CA ALA A 104 -4.90 -6.85 12.73
C ALA A 104 -5.61 -6.24 13.95
N ARG A 105 -6.73 -5.54 13.70
CA ARG A 105 -7.70 -5.25 14.75
C ARG A 105 -8.57 -6.48 14.90
#